data_AF-A0A1Z4LPE9-F1
#
_entry.id   AF-A0A1Z4LPE9-F1
#
_cell.length_a   1.000
_cell.length_b   1.000
_cell.length_c   1.000
_cell.angle_alpha   90.00
_cell.angle_beta   90.00
_cell.angle_gamma   90.00
#
_symmetry.space_group_name_H-M   'P 1'
#
loop_
_entity.id
_entity.type
_entity.pdbx_description
1 polymer ?
#
loop_
_entity_poly.entity_id
_entity_poly.type
_entity_poly.pdbx_seq_one_letter_code
_entity_poly.pdbx_strand_id
1 'polypeptide(L)'
;MIFLQQLSNSIETLEITAVIDTALCVGAGGSSGSLADKAIVRNSGGNLLIPGSQIKGRLRHECEKIARGLGWGICESPNAERMVILRDKAPPEFKRDEYKVQGYDKTYHCLIGQIFGDPVLPSRVIFDDLICTEELENLPEVIRPGVTINRRRKIAEEKKLYYLETSPVNAKLKFTGHIHIQPSLTSERPDYAKALIWSGFHHINALGGSKSAGLGWIDWELPPIEIDETVWEFLGKGRIQ
;
A
#
# COMPACT_ATOMS: atom_id res chain seq x y z
N MET A 1 -15.85 16.27 -30.24
CA MET A 1 -15.14 17.02 -29.18
C MET A 1 -15.55 16.41 -27.85
N ILE A 2 -14.61 15.87 -27.09
CA ILE A 2 -14.89 15.45 -25.71
C ILE A 2 -14.70 16.70 -24.85
N PHE A 3 -15.77 17.20 -24.24
CA PHE A 3 -15.68 18.33 -23.32
C PHE A 3 -15.29 17.79 -21.95
N LEU A 4 -14.05 18.06 -21.53
CA LEU A 4 -13.53 17.67 -20.20
C LEU A 4 -14.43 18.14 -19.05
N GLN A 5 -15.18 19.23 -19.25
CA GLN A 5 -16.15 19.79 -18.30
C GLN A 5 -17.40 18.91 -18.10
N GLN A 6 -17.65 17.93 -18.96
CA GLN A 6 -18.76 16.97 -18.83
C GLN A 6 -18.36 15.69 -18.07
N LEU A 7 -17.08 15.51 -17.75
CA LEU A 7 -16.61 14.41 -16.90
C LEU A 7 -16.82 14.79 -15.43
N SER A 8 -18.02 14.53 -14.91
CA SER A 8 -18.33 14.62 -13.49
C SER A 8 -17.80 13.40 -12.72
N ASN A 9 -16.49 13.12 -12.85
CA ASN A 9 -15.86 12.16 -11.96
C ASN A 9 -15.52 12.90 -10.67
N SER A 10 -16.38 12.77 -9.66
CA SER A 10 -16.08 13.26 -8.31
C SER A 10 -14.93 12.44 -7.73
N ILE A 11 -13.71 12.97 -7.82
CA ILE A 11 -12.54 12.38 -7.17
C ILE A 11 -12.56 12.85 -5.71
N GLU A 12 -12.67 11.90 -4.79
CA GLU A 12 -12.53 12.17 -3.36
C GLU A 12 -11.04 12.21 -3.01
N THR A 13 -10.58 13.29 -2.36
CA THR A 13 -9.18 13.46 -1.94
C THR A 13 -9.14 13.53 -0.43
N LEU A 14 -8.33 12.67 0.18
CA LEU A 14 -8.23 12.54 1.64
C LEU A 14 -6.75 12.62 2.02
N GLU A 15 -6.43 13.56 2.91
CA GLU A 15 -5.09 13.66 3.49
C GLU A 15 -4.86 12.47 4.43
N ILE A 16 -3.66 11.91 4.40
CA ILE A 16 -3.25 10.83 5.30
C ILE A 16 -1.86 11.16 5.86
N THR A 17 -1.64 10.82 7.12
CA THR A 17 -0.36 11.05 7.77
C THR A 17 0.13 9.78 8.47
N ALA A 18 1.36 9.37 8.16
CA ALA A 18 2.08 8.33 8.89
C ALA A 18 3.00 8.99 9.93
N VAL A 19 2.78 8.69 11.21
CA VAL A 19 3.62 9.13 12.32
C VAL A 19 4.60 8.02 12.65
N ILE A 20 5.89 8.30 12.50
CA ILE A 20 6.95 7.30 12.69
C ILE A 20 7.33 7.18 14.17
N ASP A 21 7.11 6.02 14.77
CA ASP A 21 7.45 5.74 16.17
C ASP A 21 8.91 5.34 16.35
N THR A 22 9.41 4.54 15.42
CA THR A 22 10.77 3.98 15.44
C THR A 22 11.47 4.34 14.14
N ALA A 23 12.80 4.43 14.16
CA ALA A 23 13.58 4.84 13.00
C ALA A 23 13.13 4.13 11.70
N LEU A 24 12.83 4.94 10.68
CA LEU A 24 12.32 4.49 9.40
C LEU A 24 13.48 4.12 8.48
N CYS A 25 13.36 3.00 7.77
CA CYS A 25 14.31 2.58 6.76
C CYS A 25 13.56 2.27 5.47
N VAL A 26 13.39 3.24 4.59
CA VAL A 26 12.83 3.03 3.26
C VAL A 26 13.96 3.14 2.26
N GLY A 27 14.40 2.00 1.74
CA GLY A 27 15.54 1.95 0.82
C GLY A 27 15.12 2.26 -0.62
N ALA A 28 15.83 3.16 -1.28
CA ALA A 28 15.84 3.21 -2.75
C ALA A 28 16.86 2.21 -3.26
N GLY A 29 16.45 1.29 -4.13
CA GLY A 29 17.43 0.45 -4.83
C GLY A 29 18.34 1.34 -5.67
N GLY A 30 19.63 1.41 -5.32
CA GLY A 30 20.63 2.15 -6.10
C GLY A 30 20.74 3.65 -5.80
N SER A 31 20.20 4.15 -4.69
CA SER A 31 20.41 5.53 -4.27
C SER A 31 21.89 5.81 -3.97
N SER A 32 22.50 6.64 -4.82
CA SER A 32 23.86 7.16 -4.71
C SER A 32 23.88 8.37 -3.78
N GLY A 33 24.66 8.31 -2.69
CA GLY A 33 24.91 9.49 -1.85
C GLY A 33 25.23 9.20 -0.38
N SER A 34 24.77 8.06 0.16
CA SER A 34 25.09 7.63 1.52
C SER A 34 26.21 6.58 1.52
N LEU A 35 26.97 6.51 2.63
CA LEU A 35 27.90 5.41 2.92
C LEU A 35 27.16 4.09 3.24
N ALA A 36 25.83 4.12 3.34
CA ALA A 36 25.01 2.96 3.61
C ALA A 36 24.74 2.11 2.37
N ASP A 37 24.70 0.78 2.54
CA ASP A 37 24.27 -0.16 1.50
C ASP A 37 22.80 0.03 1.12
N LYS A 38 21.99 0.61 2.02
CA LYS A 38 20.60 1.02 1.80
C LYS A 38 20.38 2.42 2.34
N ALA A 39 20.42 3.39 1.45
CA ALA A 39 20.14 4.79 1.76
C ALA A 39 18.62 5.04 1.84
N ILE A 40 18.22 6.02 2.65
CA ILE A 40 16.82 6.42 2.79
C ILE A 40 16.37 7.23 1.55
N VAL A 41 15.12 7.08 1.13
CA VAL A 41 14.60 7.84 -0.03
C VAL A 41 14.39 9.31 0.32
N ARG A 42 14.86 10.19 -0.57
CA ARG A 42 14.67 11.64 -0.52
C ARG A 42 14.15 12.19 -1.85
N ASN A 43 13.39 13.28 -1.81
CA ASN A 43 12.98 14.01 -3.01
C ASN A 43 14.14 14.90 -3.51
N SER A 44 13.94 15.62 -4.62
CA SER A 44 14.91 16.59 -5.16
C SER A 44 15.19 17.76 -4.21
N GLY A 45 14.31 18.04 -3.25
CA GLY A 45 14.49 19.04 -2.19
C GLY A 45 15.21 18.52 -0.95
N GLY A 46 15.62 17.24 -0.91
CA GLY A 46 16.30 16.62 0.22
C GLY A 46 15.38 16.13 1.35
N ASN A 47 14.06 16.32 1.23
CA ASN A 47 13.09 15.84 2.22
C ASN A 47 12.98 14.33 2.17
N LEU A 48 12.86 13.70 3.34
CA LEU A 48 12.55 12.28 3.45
C LEU A 48 11.15 12.02 2.87
N LEU A 49 11.00 10.90 2.16
CA LEU A 49 9.69 10.50 1.65
C LEU A 49 9.45 9.00 1.78
N ILE A 50 8.16 8.64 1.84
CA ILE A 50 7.67 7.28 1.66
C ILE A 50 6.99 7.22 0.30
N PRO A 51 7.48 6.40 -0.65
CA PRO A 51 6.90 6.36 -1.98
C PRO A 51 5.43 5.91 -1.95
N GLY A 52 4.56 6.57 -2.71
CA GLY A 52 3.15 6.20 -2.86
C GLY A 52 2.98 4.78 -3.39
N SER A 53 3.93 4.29 -4.18
CA SER A 53 3.98 2.90 -4.65
C SER A 53 4.19 1.88 -3.52
N GLN A 54 4.99 2.20 -2.49
CA GLN A 54 5.18 1.36 -1.31
C GLN A 54 3.90 1.30 -0.48
N ILE A 55 3.23 2.43 -0.28
CA ILE A 55 1.98 2.52 0.46
C ILE A 55 0.90 1.76 -0.27
N LYS A 56 0.71 2.03 -1.57
CA LYS A 56 -0.25 1.33 -2.42
C LYS A 56 -0.03 -0.18 -2.40
N GLY A 57 1.21 -0.63 -2.57
CA GLY A 57 1.54 -2.06 -2.56
C GLY A 57 1.29 -2.72 -1.20
N ARG A 58 1.67 -2.06 -0.11
CA ARG A 58 1.45 -2.55 1.24
C ARG A 58 -0.04 -2.60 1.58
N LEU A 59 -0.77 -1.55 1.24
CA LEU A 59 -2.20 -1.45 1.49
C LEU A 59 -3.00 -2.45 0.67
N ARG A 60 -2.65 -2.63 -0.61
CA ARG A 60 -3.19 -3.71 -1.44
C ARG A 60 -3.05 -5.05 -0.72
N HIS A 61 -1.85 -5.39 -0.28
CA HIS A 61 -1.58 -6.67 0.39
C HIS A 61 -2.41 -6.87 1.67
N GLU A 62 -2.58 -5.83 2.51
CA GLU A 62 -3.42 -5.93 3.70
C GLU A 62 -4.92 -6.03 3.36
N CYS A 63 -5.39 -5.28 2.36
CA CYS A 63 -6.77 -5.41 1.87
C CYS A 63 -7.05 -6.80 1.30
N GLU A 64 -6.09 -7.40 0.58
CA GLU A 64 -6.19 -8.77 0.09
C GLU A 64 -6.35 -9.78 1.24
N LYS A 65 -5.59 -9.64 2.34
CA LYS A 65 -5.76 -10.51 3.51
C LYS A 65 -7.14 -10.37 4.14
N ILE A 66 -7.60 -9.12 4.32
CA ILE A 66 -8.92 -8.84 4.89
C ILE A 66 -10.01 -9.48 4.03
N ALA A 67 -9.99 -9.23 2.72
CA ALA A 67 -10.98 -9.77 1.79
C ALA A 67 -10.94 -11.31 1.72
N ARG A 68 -9.75 -11.95 1.74
CA ARG A 68 -9.63 -13.41 1.89
C ARG A 68 -10.24 -13.91 3.20
N GLY A 69 -10.01 -13.21 4.31
CA GLY A 69 -10.60 -13.54 5.63
C GLY A 69 -12.14 -13.39 5.68
N LEU A 70 -12.70 -12.62 4.74
CA LEU A 70 -14.14 -12.49 4.52
C LEU A 70 -14.69 -13.52 3.52
N GLY A 71 -13.86 -14.41 2.97
CA GLY A 71 -14.28 -15.47 2.04
C GLY A 71 -14.26 -15.08 0.55
N TRP A 72 -13.76 -13.90 0.20
CA TRP A 72 -13.65 -13.50 -1.21
C TRP A 72 -12.43 -14.13 -1.88
N GLY A 73 -12.62 -14.69 -3.07
CA GLY A 73 -11.52 -15.12 -3.95
C GLY A 73 -10.71 -13.92 -4.45
N ILE A 74 -9.41 -13.89 -4.17
CA ILE A 74 -8.51 -12.78 -4.51
C ILE A 74 -7.46 -13.25 -5.52
N CYS A 75 -7.20 -12.45 -6.55
CA CYS A 75 -6.19 -12.77 -7.56
C CYS A 75 -4.76 -12.68 -7.01
N GLU A 76 -3.81 -13.40 -7.62
CA GLU A 76 -2.43 -13.48 -7.13
C GLU A 76 -1.56 -12.32 -7.64
N SER A 77 -1.49 -11.24 -6.87
CA SER A 77 -0.57 -10.12 -7.13
C SER A 77 0.87 -10.45 -6.70
N PRO A 78 1.93 -9.95 -7.38
CA PRO A 78 1.94 -9.06 -8.54
C PRO A 78 2.11 -9.78 -9.90
N ASN A 79 1.81 -11.08 -9.99
CA ASN A 79 1.99 -11.82 -11.24
C ASN A 79 0.88 -11.48 -12.24
N ALA A 80 1.22 -10.76 -13.31
CA ALA A 80 0.26 -10.29 -14.30
C ALA A 80 -0.63 -11.41 -14.86
N GLU A 81 -0.07 -12.59 -15.12
CA GLU A 81 -0.81 -13.75 -15.66
C GLU A 81 -1.81 -14.33 -14.66
N ARG A 82 -1.54 -14.19 -13.36
CA ARG A 82 -2.41 -14.68 -12.27
C ARG A 82 -3.35 -13.62 -11.72
N MET A 83 -3.18 -12.37 -12.14
CA MET A 83 -4.05 -11.26 -11.79
C MET A 83 -5.25 -11.13 -12.73
N VAL A 84 -5.08 -11.53 -14.00
CA VAL A 84 -6.13 -11.43 -15.03
C VAL A 84 -6.86 -12.76 -15.13
N ILE A 85 -8.14 -12.78 -14.75
CA ILE A 85 -8.96 -13.99 -14.74
C ILE A 85 -9.86 -13.98 -15.96
N LEU A 86 -9.51 -14.77 -16.98
CA LEU A 86 -10.32 -14.91 -18.18
C LEU A 86 -11.59 -15.69 -17.86
N ARG A 87 -12.76 -15.23 -18.33
CA ARG A 87 -14.06 -15.83 -17.96
C ARG A 87 -14.24 -17.27 -18.44
N ASP A 88 -13.69 -17.60 -19.60
CA ASP A 88 -13.71 -18.94 -20.20
C ASP A 88 -12.94 -19.98 -19.36
N LYS A 89 -11.90 -19.53 -18.64
CA LYS A 89 -11.01 -20.37 -17.82
C LYS A 89 -11.10 -20.04 -16.33
N ALA A 90 -12.10 -19.27 -15.92
CA ALA A 90 -12.23 -18.81 -14.54
C ALA A 90 -12.46 -20.00 -13.60
N PRO A 91 -11.71 -20.10 -12.49
CA PRO A 91 -12.04 -21.03 -11.41
C PRO A 91 -13.44 -20.76 -10.82
N PRO A 92 -14.12 -21.77 -10.24
CA PRO A 92 -15.49 -21.63 -9.74
C PRO A 92 -15.70 -20.45 -8.78
N GLU A 93 -14.74 -20.19 -7.89
CA GLU A 93 -14.78 -19.12 -6.90
C GLU A 93 -14.76 -17.70 -7.51
N PHE A 94 -14.36 -17.58 -8.78
CA PHE A 94 -14.36 -16.32 -9.52
C PHE A 94 -15.55 -16.15 -10.47
N LYS A 95 -16.42 -17.15 -10.61
CA LYS A 95 -17.64 -17.07 -11.43
C LYS A 95 -18.76 -16.37 -10.65
N ARG A 96 -18.52 -15.11 -10.29
CA ARG A 96 -19.38 -14.28 -9.45
C ARG A 96 -19.78 -13.00 -10.18
N ASP A 97 -21.00 -12.54 -9.98
CA ASP A 97 -21.47 -11.29 -10.57
C ASP A 97 -20.71 -10.08 -10.02
N GLU A 98 -20.30 -10.14 -8.75
CA GLU A 98 -19.52 -9.10 -8.08
C GLU A 98 -18.13 -8.88 -8.71
N TYR A 99 -17.65 -9.83 -9.53
CA TYR A 99 -16.37 -9.73 -10.23
C TYR A 99 -16.50 -9.24 -11.67
N LYS A 100 -17.72 -8.99 -12.14
CA LYS A 100 -17.98 -8.41 -13.46
C LYS A 100 -17.84 -6.89 -13.37
N VAL A 101 -17.13 -6.32 -14.34
CA VAL A 101 -16.98 -4.86 -14.49
C VAL A 101 -17.48 -4.47 -15.88
N GLN A 102 -18.29 -3.41 -15.97
CA GLN A 102 -18.81 -2.92 -17.24
C GLN A 102 -17.66 -2.51 -18.16
N GLY A 103 -17.72 -2.94 -19.44
CA GLY A 103 -16.66 -2.71 -20.41
C GLY A 103 -15.54 -3.76 -20.39
N TYR A 104 -15.57 -4.70 -19.45
CA TYR A 104 -14.60 -5.80 -19.32
C TYR A 104 -15.31 -7.17 -19.38
N ASP A 105 -15.87 -7.48 -20.54
CA ASP A 105 -16.75 -8.65 -20.71
C ASP A 105 -16.02 -9.99 -20.75
N LYS A 106 -14.72 -9.98 -21.04
CA LYS A 106 -13.89 -11.20 -21.18
C LYS A 106 -13.17 -11.61 -19.90
N THR A 107 -13.17 -10.74 -18.89
CA THR A 107 -12.41 -10.92 -17.65
C THR A 107 -13.30 -10.82 -16.42
N TYR A 108 -12.86 -11.47 -15.35
CA TYR A 108 -13.32 -11.24 -13.98
C TYR A 108 -12.23 -10.47 -13.22
N HIS A 109 -12.65 -9.55 -12.38
CA HIS A 109 -11.78 -8.70 -11.58
C HIS A 109 -12.17 -8.89 -10.11
N CYS A 110 -11.26 -9.39 -9.27
CA CYS A 110 -11.57 -9.54 -7.84
C CYS A 110 -11.80 -8.16 -7.18
N LEU A 111 -12.41 -8.14 -5.99
CA LEU A 111 -12.75 -6.88 -5.31
C LEU A 111 -11.55 -5.94 -5.13
N ILE A 112 -10.35 -6.50 -4.88
CA ILE A 112 -9.11 -5.74 -4.73
C ILE A 112 -8.61 -5.19 -6.06
N GLY A 113 -8.68 -5.97 -7.14
CA GLY A 113 -8.33 -5.52 -8.49
C GLY A 113 -9.18 -4.33 -8.92
N GLN A 114 -10.46 -4.33 -8.55
CA GLN A 114 -11.37 -3.21 -8.80
C GLN A 114 -11.08 -1.94 -7.98
N ILE A 115 -10.22 -2.01 -6.96
CA ILE A 115 -9.72 -0.85 -6.20
C ILE A 115 -8.35 -0.44 -6.73
N PHE A 116 -7.37 -1.34 -6.65
CA PHE A 116 -5.95 -1.07 -6.88
C PHE A 116 -5.49 -1.25 -8.33
N GLY A 117 -6.38 -1.75 -9.18
CA GLY A 117 -6.10 -2.13 -10.56
C GLY A 117 -5.50 -3.53 -10.69
N ASP A 118 -5.52 -3.99 -11.93
CA ASP A 118 -4.81 -5.17 -12.42
C ASP A 118 -4.22 -4.84 -13.83
N PRO A 119 -3.54 -5.77 -14.51
CA PRO A 119 -2.90 -5.46 -15.79
C PRO A 119 -3.82 -4.92 -16.89
N VAL A 120 -5.14 -5.12 -16.79
CA VAL A 120 -6.13 -4.72 -17.81
C VAL A 120 -7.10 -3.67 -17.26
N LEU A 121 -7.44 -3.75 -15.96
CA LEU A 121 -8.31 -2.79 -15.29
C LEU A 121 -7.49 -1.68 -14.60
N PRO A 122 -7.71 -0.39 -14.95
CA PRO A 122 -7.01 0.70 -14.31
C PRO A 122 -7.36 0.81 -12.83
N SER A 123 -6.39 1.27 -12.05
CA SER A 123 -6.58 1.58 -10.63
C SER A 123 -7.51 2.77 -10.47
N ARG A 124 -8.47 2.68 -9.54
CA ARG A 124 -9.30 3.82 -9.14
C ARG A 124 -8.74 4.61 -7.97
N VAL A 125 -7.69 4.09 -7.33
CA VAL A 125 -6.95 4.78 -6.25
C VAL A 125 -5.58 5.25 -6.73
N ILE A 126 -5.23 6.48 -6.35
CA ILE A 126 -3.92 7.09 -6.58
C ILE A 126 -3.38 7.52 -5.21
N PHE A 127 -2.09 7.29 -4.98
CA PHE A 127 -1.41 7.64 -3.74
C PHE A 127 -0.28 8.60 -4.08
N ASP A 128 -0.27 9.74 -3.40
CA ASP A 128 0.89 10.61 -3.38
C ASP A 128 2.03 9.96 -2.60
N ASP A 129 3.25 10.43 -2.86
CA ASP A 129 4.35 10.18 -1.94
C ASP A 129 4.06 10.90 -0.62
N LEU A 130 4.28 10.24 0.52
CA LEU A 130 4.20 10.92 1.81
C LEU A 130 5.51 11.60 2.09
N ILE A 131 5.48 12.90 2.35
CA ILE A 131 6.65 13.75 2.49
C ILE A 131 6.78 14.19 3.95
N CYS A 132 7.99 14.12 4.49
CA CYS A 132 8.33 14.70 5.78
C CYS A 132 8.80 16.14 5.59
N THR A 133 8.06 17.10 6.14
CA THR A 133 8.32 18.54 6.00
C THR A 133 9.26 19.10 7.07
N GLU A 134 9.78 18.25 7.96
CA GLU A 134 10.81 18.64 8.93
C GLU A 134 12.07 19.18 8.25
N GLU A 135 12.67 20.20 8.86
CA GLU A 135 13.88 20.83 8.34
C GLU A 135 15.06 19.85 8.36
N LEU A 136 15.90 19.89 7.32
CA LEU A 136 17.02 18.97 7.15
C LEU A 136 18.03 19.05 8.31
N GLU A 137 18.17 20.22 8.92
CA GLU A 137 19.02 20.47 10.09
C GLU A 137 18.59 19.62 11.30
N ASN A 138 17.30 19.28 11.39
CA ASN A 138 16.71 18.44 12.43
C ASN A 138 16.71 16.95 12.07
N LEU A 139 17.21 16.59 10.89
CA LEU A 139 17.21 15.21 10.36
C LEU A 139 18.63 14.71 10.13
N PRO A 140 19.40 14.42 11.20
CA PRO A 140 20.74 13.85 11.03
C PRO A 140 20.67 12.50 10.30
N GLU A 141 21.65 12.26 9.45
CA GLU A 141 21.84 10.95 8.82
C GLU A 141 22.27 9.93 9.89
N VAL A 142 21.49 8.87 10.06
CA VAL A 142 21.78 7.82 11.05
C VAL A 142 22.10 6.52 10.32
N ILE A 143 23.37 6.13 10.36
CA ILE A 143 23.86 4.87 9.80
C ILE A 143 23.88 3.79 10.90
N ARG A 144 23.23 2.66 10.63
CA ARG A 144 23.14 1.51 11.53
C ARG A 144 23.88 0.30 10.93
N PRO A 145 24.94 -0.23 11.58
CA PRO A 145 25.57 -1.45 11.14
C PRO A 145 24.69 -2.67 11.48
N GLY A 146 24.60 -3.61 10.55
CA GLY A 146 24.00 -4.91 10.71
C GLY A 146 25.01 -6.00 10.40
N VAL A 147 25.04 -7.05 11.23
CA VAL A 147 25.93 -8.20 11.06
C VAL A 147 25.14 -9.48 10.87
N THR A 148 25.61 -10.33 9.96
CA THR A 148 25.09 -11.70 9.86
C THR A 148 25.83 -12.60 10.83
N ILE A 149 25.12 -13.31 11.70
CA ILE A 149 25.72 -14.22 12.68
C ILE A 149 25.56 -15.66 12.23
N ASN A 150 26.67 -16.40 12.13
CA ASN A 150 26.67 -17.83 11.93
C ASN A 150 26.27 -18.54 13.22
N ARG A 151 25.03 -19.04 13.31
CA ARG A 151 24.53 -19.68 14.53
C ARG A 151 25.33 -20.91 14.97
N ARG A 152 25.88 -21.69 14.02
CA ARG A 152 26.68 -22.89 14.33
C ARG A 152 28.04 -22.54 14.90
N ARG A 153 28.74 -21.59 14.27
CA ARG A 153 30.09 -21.15 14.68
C ARG A 153 30.07 -20.10 15.78
N LYS A 154 28.91 -19.48 16.04
CA LYS A 154 28.71 -18.35 16.99
C LYS A 154 29.65 -17.16 16.72
N ILE A 155 29.95 -16.90 15.46
CA ILE A 155 30.77 -15.77 15.01
C ILE A 155 30.03 -14.95 13.96
N ALA A 156 30.48 -13.70 13.75
CA ALA A 156 30.07 -12.92 12.60
C ALA A 156 30.53 -13.62 11.31
N GLU A 157 29.64 -13.67 10.31
CA GLU A 157 29.95 -14.21 8.99
C GLU A 157 30.79 -13.21 8.21
N GLU A 158 31.89 -13.67 7.63
CA GLU A 158 32.80 -12.82 6.87
C GLU A 158 32.09 -12.18 5.67
N LYS A 159 32.43 -10.92 5.38
CA LYS A 159 31.91 -10.14 4.25
C LYS A 159 30.38 -9.99 4.23
N LYS A 160 29.72 -10.11 5.39
CA LYS A 160 28.27 -9.89 5.56
C LYS A 160 27.94 -8.84 6.62
N LEU A 161 28.83 -7.87 6.79
CA LEU A 161 28.54 -6.59 7.41
C LEU A 161 27.81 -5.73 6.39
N TYR A 162 26.74 -5.06 6.82
CA TYR A 162 26.00 -4.11 5.98
C TYR A 162 25.59 -2.90 6.81
N TYR A 163 25.29 -1.80 6.14
CA TYR A 163 24.90 -0.53 6.74
C TYR A 163 23.52 -0.12 6.23
N LEU A 164 22.65 0.26 7.16
CA LEU A 164 21.32 0.79 6.86
C LEU A 164 21.30 2.27 7.24
N GLU A 165 20.93 3.13 6.30
CA GLU A 165 20.54 4.49 6.65
C GLU A 165 19.12 4.45 7.21
N THR A 166 18.90 5.20 8.29
CA THR A 166 17.60 5.30 8.95
C THR A 166 17.29 6.75 9.30
N SER A 167 16.00 7.07 9.43
CA SER A 167 15.59 8.32 10.06
C SER A 167 16.03 8.35 11.54
N PRO A 168 16.09 9.54 12.16
CA PRO A 168 16.26 9.66 13.60
C PRO A 168 15.22 8.83 14.37
N VAL A 169 15.64 8.26 15.50
CA VAL A 169 14.77 7.50 16.42
C VAL A 169 13.98 8.49 17.28
N ASN A 170 12.74 8.16 17.67
CA ASN A 170 11.90 8.93 18.58
C ASN A 170 11.58 10.37 18.14
N ALA A 171 11.80 10.72 16.87
CA ALA A 171 11.50 12.05 16.35
C ALA A 171 10.02 12.25 16.00
N LYS A 172 9.17 11.20 16.12
CA LYS A 172 7.73 11.24 15.79
C LYS A 172 7.45 11.94 14.45
N LEU A 173 8.31 11.66 13.48
CA LEU A 173 8.29 12.31 12.17
C LEU A 173 6.96 12.06 11.49
N LYS A 174 6.36 13.14 10.97
CA LYS A 174 5.10 13.08 10.25
C LYS A 174 5.38 13.08 8.75
N PHE A 175 4.88 12.05 8.08
CA PHE A 175 4.91 11.94 6.63
C PHE A 175 3.48 12.11 6.12
N THR A 176 3.22 13.20 5.40
CA THR A 176 1.86 13.57 4.96
C THR A 176 1.78 13.55 3.43
N GLY A 177 0.61 13.18 2.92
CA GLY A 177 0.25 13.23 1.50
C GLY A 177 -1.22 12.83 1.34
N HIS A 178 -1.66 12.60 0.11
CA HIS A 178 -3.07 12.33 -0.17
C HIS A 178 -3.31 10.96 -0.81
N ILE A 179 -4.49 10.42 -0.54
CA ILE A 179 -5.12 9.38 -1.34
C ILE A 179 -6.25 9.99 -2.16
N HIS A 180 -6.27 9.69 -3.45
CA HIS A 180 -7.34 10.07 -4.36
C HIS A 180 -8.14 8.84 -4.75
N ILE A 181 -9.44 8.86 -4.50
CA ILE A 181 -10.35 7.73 -4.74
C ILE A 181 -11.37 8.16 -5.79
N GLN A 182 -11.36 7.47 -6.93
CA GLN A 182 -12.38 7.63 -7.96
C GLN A 182 -13.64 6.80 -7.60
N PRO A 183 -14.82 7.20 -8.14
CA PRO A 183 -16.08 6.48 -7.90
C PRO A 183 -16.02 4.99 -8.22
N SER A 184 -16.92 4.22 -7.62
CA SER A 184 -17.10 2.81 -7.94
C SER A 184 -17.29 2.58 -9.44
N LEU A 185 -16.63 1.55 -9.97
CA LEU A 185 -16.79 1.09 -11.35
C LEU A 185 -18.15 0.43 -11.61
N THR A 186 -18.97 0.27 -10.57
CA THR A 186 -20.29 -0.37 -10.65
C THR A 186 -21.24 0.37 -9.72
N SER A 187 -22.12 1.18 -10.29
CA SER A 187 -23.05 2.02 -9.52
C SER A 187 -24.17 1.24 -8.82
N GLU A 188 -24.40 -0.01 -9.22
CA GLU A 188 -25.49 -0.86 -8.70
C GLU A 188 -25.18 -1.53 -7.35
N ARG A 189 -23.98 -1.30 -6.79
CA ARG A 189 -23.57 -1.89 -5.51
C ARG A 189 -22.91 -0.86 -4.59
N PRO A 190 -22.92 -1.08 -3.26
CA PRO A 190 -22.23 -0.22 -2.32
C PRO A 190 -20.73 -0.10 -2.62
N ASP A 191 -20.18 1.11 -2.55
CA ASP A 191 -18.74 1.33 -2.72
C ASP A 191 -17.98 0.92 -1.44
N TYR A 192 -17.31 -0.23 -1.53
CA TYR A 192 -16.55 -0.81 -0.43
C TYR A 192 -15.07 -0.37 -0.37
N ALA A 193 -14.59 0.53 -1.25
CA ALA A 193 -13.17 0.94 -1.23
C ALA A 193 -12.75 1.47 0.13
N LYS A 194 -13.48 2.48 0.62
CA LYS A 194 -13.11 3.17 1.85
C LYS A 194 -13.09 2.20 3.03
N ALA A 195 -14.07 1.31 3.12
CA ALA A 195 -14.11 0.29 4.16
C ALA A 195 -12.84 -0.60 4.15
N LEU A 196 -12.45 -1.14 2.98
CA LEU A 196 -11.26 -1.98 2.88
C LEU A 196 -9.95 -1.20 3.06
N ILE A 197 -9.86 0.00 2.48
CA ILE A 197 -8.66 0.87 2.56
C ILE A 197 -8.39 1.29 4.00
N TRP A 198 -9.39 1.79 4.74
CA TRP A 198 -9.21 2.18 6.14
C TRP A 198 -8.93 0.98 7.04
N SER A 199 -9.65 -0.14 6.84
CA SER A 199 -9.34 -1.38 7.55
C SER A 199 -7.90 -1.85 7.26
N GLY A 200 -7.44 -1.69 6.01
CA GLY A 200 -6.08 -1.98 5.59
C GLY A 200 -5.05 -1.10 6.29
N PHE A 201 -5.29 0.21 6.39
CA PHE A 201 -4.39 1.12 7.11
C PHE A 201 -4.23 0.72 8.58
N HIS A 202 -5.34 0.38 9.26
CA HIS A 202 -5.30 -0.10 10.65
C HIS A 202 -4.55 -1.43 10.84
N HIS A 203 -4.28 -2.20 9.77
CA HIS A 203 -3.45 -3.40 9.80
C HIS A 203 -1.95 -3.12 9.48
N ILE A 204 -1.62 -1.90 9.03
CA ILE A 204 -0.24 -1.52 8.71
C ILE A 204 0.39 -0.84 9.93
N ASN A 205 1.08 -1.64 10.73
CA ASN A 205 1.77 -1.15 11.94
C ASN A 205 3.24 -0.80 11.69
N ALA A 206 3.77 -1.11 10.49
CA ALA A 206 5.15 -0.79 10.14
C ALA A 206 5.36 -0.68 8.61
N LEU A 207 6.22 0.26 8.20
CA LEU A 207 6.63 0.53 6.83
C LEU A 207 8.15 0.35 6.65
N GLY A 208 8.59 0.19 5.40
CA GLY A 208 10.01 0.03 5.06
C GLY A 208 10.62 -1.34 5.35
N GLY A 209 11.94 -1.38 5.46
CA GLY A 209 12.77 -2.56 5.68
C GLY A 209 12.98 -2.89 7.16
N SER A 210 13.45 -4.10 7.44
CA SER A 210 13.87 -4.54 8.79
C SER A 210 12.81 -4.41 9.89
N LYS A 211 11.53 -4.50 9.52
CA LYS A 211 10.38 -4.41 10.44
C LYS A 211 10.45 -5.40 11.61
N SER A 212 10.86 -6.64 11.34
CA SER A 212 11.03 -7.67 12.37
C SER A 212 12.18 -7.40 13.35
N ALA A 213 13.08 -6.48 13.01
CA ALA A 213 14.14 -6.00 13.88
C ALA A 213 13.77 -4.70 14.63
N GLY A 214 12.50 -4.27 14.54
CA GLY A 214 11.97 -3.12 15.29
C GLY A 214 12.06 -1.77 14.58
N LEU A 215 12.30 -1.74 13.27
CA LEU A 215 12.34 -0.49 12.48
C LEU A 215 11.01 -0.18 11.80
N GLY A 216 10.73 1.10 11.60
CA GLY A 216 9.63 1.61 10.78
C GLY A 216 8.23 1.39 11.34
N TRP A 217 8.08 1.19 12.66
CA TRP A 217 6.78 1.21 13.34
C TRP A 217 6.11 2.57 13.20
N ILE A 218 4.79 2.55 12.96
CA ILE A 218 4.00 3.74 12.70
C ILE A 218 2.63 3.70 13.37
N ASP A 219 2.11 4.89 13.61
CA ASP A 219 0.70 5.17 13.83
C ASP A 219 0.15 5.98 12.65
N TRP A 220 -1.12 5.75 12.30
CA TRP A 220 -1.79 6.50 11.24
C TRP A 220 -2.70 7.57 11.83
N GLU A 221 -2.53 8.80 11.36
CA GLU A 221 -3.50 9.89 11.51
C GLU A 221 -4.32 9.93 10.21
N LEU A 222 -5.57 9.47 10.27
CA LEU A 222 -6.47 9.37 9.13
C LEU A 222 -7.74 10.22 9.36
N PRO A 223 -8.31 10.83 8.32
CA PRO A 223 -9.60 11.48 8.44
C PRO A 223 -10.68 10.44 8.73
N PRO A 224 -11.70 10.82 9.52
CA PRO A 224 -12.83 9.94 9.78
C PRO A 224 -13.57 9.65 8.47
N ILE A 225 -14.07 8.42 8.36
CA ILE A 225 -14.91 8.00 7.25
C ILE A 225 -16.23 7.47 7.78
N GLU A 226 -17.30 7.75 7.07
CA GLU A 226 -18.60 7.14 7.29
C GLU A 226 -18.77 5.99 6.29
N ILE A 227 -19.07 4.80 6.81
CA ILE A 227 -19.32 3.60 6.01
C ILE A 227 -20.74 3.13 6.31
N ASP A 228 -21.57 3.09 5.26
CA ASP A 228 -22.94 2.59 5.32
C ASP A 228 -22.97 1.10 5.69
N GLU A 229 -23.97 0.67 6.46
CA GLU A 229 -24.17 -0.71 6.88
C GLU A 229 -24.27 -1.68 5.68
N THR A 230 -24.86 -1.23 4.58
CA THR A 230 -24.96 -1.99 3.32
C THR A 230 -23.60 -2.40 2.74
N VAL A 231 -22.53 -1.64 3.03
CA VAL A 231 -21.15 -1.99 2.63
C VAL A 231 -20.66 -3.20 3.42
N TRP A 232 -20.93 -3.24 4.72
CA TRP A 232 -20.55 -4.37 5.57
C TRP A 232 -21.33 -5.62 5.23
N GLU A 233 -22.63 -5.49 4.99
CA GLU A 233 -23.48 -6.58 4.49
C GLU A 233 -22.95 -7.12 3.16
N PHE A 234 -22.60 -6.23 2.22
CA PHE A 234 -22.00 -6.62 0.94
C PHE A 234 -20.71 -7.41 1.18
N LEU A 235 -19.77 -6.87 1.94
CA LEU A 235 -18.49 -7.53 2.24
C LEU A 235 -18.67 -8.88 2.97
N GLY A 236 -19.74 -9.05 3.74
CA GLY A 236 -20.09 -10.30 4.42
C GLY A 236 -20.52 -11.44 3.48
N LYS A 237 -20.98 -11.12 2.25
CA LYS A 237 -21.40 -12.12 1.24
C LYS A 237 -20.25 -13.00 0.73
N GLY A 238 -19.01 -12.71 1.10
CA GLY A 238 -17.87 -13.56 0.76
C GLY A 238 -17.96 -14.95 1.40
N ARG A 239 -18.57 -15.06 2.59
CA ARG A 239 -18.68 -16.32 3.35
C ARG A 239 -19.87 -17.18 2.96
N ILE A 240 -20.83 -16.63 2.22
CA ILE A 240 -22.03 -17.34 1.79
C ILE A 240 -21.65 -18.16 0.56
N GLN A 241 -21.15 -19.37 0.82
CA GLN A 241 -21.02 -20.47 -0.14
C GLN A 241 -22.09 -21.50 0.16
#